data_AF-A0A965RHN9-F1
#
_entry.id   AF-A0A965RHN9-F1
#
_cell.length_a   1.000
_cell.length_b   1.000
_cell.length_c   1.000
_cell.angle_alpha   90.00
_cell.angle_beta   90.00
_cell.angle_gamma   90.00
#
_symmetry.space_group_name_H-M   'P 1'
#
loop_
_entity.id
_entity.type
_entity.pdbx_description
1 polymer ?
#
loop_
_entity_poly.entity_id
_entity_poly.type
_entity_poly.pdbx_seq_one_letter_code
_entity_poly.pdbx_strand_id
1 'polypeptide(L)'
;LNLKLLNPREVVQTAVDAYSKGHAPLAAVEGFVRQILGWREYVRGIYWLHMPDYLERNALNAQAALPAWYWTGQTDMACLKDAITQTLEHGYAHHIQRLMVTGLYALLLGVKPQEVHAWYLSVYVDAVEWVELPNTLGMGQYADGGLMASKPYVASGKYIQRMSNHCAGCKYDPAQSTGPRACPFTTLYWDFLMRHEDDLKQNPRMAMQIKNLMRLDEPMRKNIAVQATAHRNAQC
;
A
#
# COMPACT_ATOMS: atom_id res chain seq x y z
N LEU A 1 -10.64 -5.02 -19.59
CA LEU A 1 -10.20 -3.61 -19.80
C LEU A 1 -8.73 -3.52 -20.26
N ASN A 2 -7.75 -3.99 -19.48
CA ASN A 2 -6.33 -3.75 -19.78
C ASN A 2 -5.83 -4.50 -21.03
N LEU A 3 -6.34 -5.71 -21.27
CA LEU A 3 -6.15 -6.47 -22.52
C LEU A 3 -7.11 -6.07 -23.65
N LYS A 4 -7.82 -4.94 -23.52
CA LYS A 4 -8.75 -4.41 -24.53
C LYS A 4 -9.97 -5.27 -24.88
N LEU A 5 -10.22 -6.37 -24.16
CA LEU A 5 -11.44 -7.18 -24.31
C LEU A 5 -12.74 -6.45 -23.91
N LEU A 6 -12.64 -5.35 -23.16
CA LEU A 6 -13.76 -4.46 -22.83
C LEU A 6 -13.33 -3.03 -23.06
N ASN A 7 -14.23 -2.22 -23.62
CA ASN A 7 -14.02 -0.78 -23.81
C ASN A 7 -14.36 -0.02 -22.51
N PRO A 8 -13.45 0.81 -21.96
CA PRO A 8 -13.74 1.61 -20.77
C PRO A 8 -14.99 2.48 -20.89
N ARG A 9 -15.29 3.02 -22.08
CA ARG A 9 -16.47 3.87 -22.30
C ARG A 9 -17.77 3.09 -22.15
N GLU A 10 -17.81 1.87 -22.67
CA GLU A 10 -18.97 0.97 -22.55
C GLU A 10 -19.23 0.61 -21.09
N VAL A 11 -18.17 0.29 -20.34
CA VAL A 11 -18.27 -0.05 -18.92
C VAL A 11 -18.77 1.15 -18.10
N VAL A 12 -18.25 2.35 -18.37
CA VAL A 12 -18.71 3.59 -17.72
C VAL A 12 -20.18 3.88 -18.06
N GLN A 13 -20.56 3.83 -19.33
CA GLN A 13 -21.93 4.09 -19.76
C GLN A 13 -22.91 3.10 -19.11
N THR A 14 -22.55 1.81 -19.06
CA THR A 14 -23.38 0.78 -18.43
C THR A 14 -23.63 1.08 -16.95
N ALA A 15 -22.63 1.56 -16.21
CA ALA A 15 -22.80 1.94 -14.81
C ALA A 15 -23.71 3.18 -14.66
N VAL A 16 -23.54 4.18 -15.52
CA VAL A 16 -24.39 5.40 -15.53
C VAL A 16 -25.84 5.05 -15.87
N ASP A 17 -26.08 4.15 -16.83
CA ASP A 17 -27.42 3.70 -17.19
C ASP A 17 -28.10 2.94 -16.04
N ALA A 18 -27.34 2.16 -15.27
CA ALA A 18 -27.85 1.48 -14.08
C ALA A 18 -28.32 2.48 -12.99
N TYR A 19 -27.63 3.60 -12.83
CA TYR A 19 -28.09 4.70 -11.97
C TYR A 19 -29.38 5.33 -12.52
N SER A 20 -29.41 5.68 -13.81
CA SER A 20 -30.59 6.30 -14.44
C SER A 20 -31.85 5.43 -14.37
N LYS A 21 -31.68 4.10 -14.32
CA LYS A 21 -32.77 3.11 -14.16
C LYS A 21 -33.13 2.81 -12.69
N GLY A 22 -32.44 3.42 -11.72
CA GLY A 22 -32.69 3.22 -10.29
C GLY A 22 -32.15 1.91 -9.73
N HIS A 23 -31.25 1.21 -10.43
CA HIS A 23 -30.68 -0.07 -9.97
C HIS A 23 -29.50 0.10 -8.99
N ALA A 24 -28.90 1.29 -8.92
CA ALA A 24 -27.78 1.56 -8.04
C ALA A 24 -27.79 3.01 -7.54
N PRO A 25 -27.35 3.28 -6.30
CA PRO A 25 -27.26 4.64 -5.78
C PRO A 25 -26.12 5.43 -6.43
N LEU A 26 -26.28 6.76 -6.49
CA LEU A 26 -25.30 7.66 -7.12
C LEU A 26 -23.88 7.45 -6.58
N ALA A 27 -23.73 7.29 -5.25
CA ALA A 27 -22.42 7.12 -4.62
C ALA A 27 -21.67 5.87 -5.10
N ALA A 28 -22.38 4.77 -5.38
CA ALA A 28 -21.77 3.56 -5.91
C ALA A 28 -21.34 3.74 -7.37
N VAL A 29 -22.20 4.35 -8.19
CA VAL A 29 -21.94 4.55 -9.61
C VAL A 29 -20.83 5.58 -9.84
N GLU A 30 -20.88 6.73 -9.17
CA GLU A 30 -19.80 7.72 -9.22
C GLU A 30 -18.48 7.12 -8.75
N GLY A 31 -18.48 6.40 -7.63
CA GLY A 31 -17.29 5.77 -7.09
C GLY A 31 -16.65 4.80 -8.07
N PHE A 32 -17.46 3.98 -8.74
CA PHE A 32 -17.01 3.05 -9.78
C PHE A 32 -16.47 3.78 -11.01
N VAL A 33 -17.23 4.74 -11.56
CA VAL A 33 -16.83 5.53 -12.73
C VAL A 33 -15.52 6.27 -12.48
N ARG A 34 -15.35 6.84 -11.28
CA ARG A 34 -14.12 7.55 -10.88
C ARG A 34 -12.88 6.65 -10.87
N GLN A 35 -13.01 5.34 -10.65
CA GLN A 35 -11.86 4.43 -10.76
C GLN A 35 -11.41 4.26 -12.22
N ILE A 36 -12.35 4.27 -13.16
CA ILE A 36 -12.06 4.03 -14.58
C ILE A 36 -11.72 5.35 -15.28
N LEU A 37 -12.62 6.33 -15.26
CA LEU A 37 -12.43 7.60 -15.96
C LEU A 37 -11.43 8.52 -15.25
N GLY A 38 -11.35 8.42 -13.91
CA GLY A 38 -10.38 9.16 -13.11
C GLY A 38 -9.07 8.41 -13.00
N TRP A 39 -8.97 7.49 -12.04
CA TRP A 39 -7.69 6.88 -11.66
C TRP A 39 -6.97 6.14 -12.79
N ARG A 40 -7.67 5.29 -13.53
CA ARG A 40 -7.03 4.50 -14.59
C ARG A 40 -6.48 5.39 -15.72
N GLU A 41 -7.20 6.44 -16.12
CA GLU A 41 -6.70 7.38 -17.13
C GLU A 41 -5.61 8.31 -16.57
N TYR A 42 -5.74 8.76 -15.31
CA TYR A 42 -4.72 9.57 -14.63
C TYR A 42 -3.38 8.85 -14.52
N VAL A 43 -3.40 7.60 -14.04
CA VAL A 43 -2.22 6.72 -13.94
C VAL A 43 -1.56 6.53 -15.30
N ARG A 44 -2.35 6.34 -16.35
CA ARG A 44 -1.82 6.26 -17.72
C ARG A 44 -1.09 7.53 -18.14
N GLY A 45 -1.64 8.70 -17.79
CA GLY A 45 -1.01 9.99 -18.03
C GLY A 45 0.33 10.13 -17.31
N ILE A 46 0.37 9.80 -16.02
CA ILE A 46 1.62 9.82 -15.22
C ILE A 46 2.70 8.95 -15.86
N TYR A 47 2.35 7.73 -16.25
CA TYR A 47 3.29 6.81 -16.87
C TYR A 47 3.97 7.41 -18.11
N TRP A 48 3.18 7.86 -19.10
CA TRP A 48 3.74 8.38 -20.35
C TRP A 48 4.42 9.74 -20.21
N LEU A 49 4.08 10.51 -19.18
CA LEU A 49 4.70 11.82 -18.94
C LEU A 49 6.09 11.72 -18.29
N HIS A 50 6.32 10.67 -17.48
CA HIS A 50 7.52 10.58 -16.64
C HIS A 50 8.45 9.40 -16.94
N MET A 51 8.04 8.44 -17.76
CA MET A 51 8.95 7.38 -18.21
C MET A 51 10.02 7.93 -19.16
N PRO A 52 11.24 7.35 -19.14
CA PRO A 52 11.65 6.18 -18.36
C PRO A 52 12.06 6.48 -16.90
N ASP A 53 12.36 7.73 -16.56
CA ASP A 53 12.93 8.13 -15.25
C ASP A 53 12.03 7.78 -14.06
N TYR A 54 10.73 7.61 -14.29
CA TYR A 54 9.78 7.22 -13.24
C TYR A 54 10.14 5.88 -12.58
N LEU A 55 10.71 4.93 -13.34
CA LEU A 55 11.10 3.60 -12.83
C LEU A 55 12.20 3.68 -11.75
N GLU A 56 13.08 4.68 -11.83
CA GLU A 56 14.24 4.82 -10.95
C GLU A 56 13.93 5.60 -9.66
N ARG A 57 12.68 6.06 -9.48
CA ARG A 57 12.30 6.89 -8.35
C ARG A 57 12.39 6.12 -7.03
N ASN A 58 13.00 6.76 -6.02
CA ASN A 58 13.14 6.24 -4.67
C ASN A 58 13.29 7.38 -3.65
N ALA A 59 12.31 8.29 -3.60
CA ALA A 59 12.34 9.49 -2.77
C ALA A 59 12.57 9.22 -1.27
N LEU A 60 12.18 8.05 -0.77
CA LEU A 60 12.35 7.65 0.64
C LEU A 60 13.67 6.92 0.91
N ASN A 61 14.54 6.76 -0.11
CA ASN A 61 15.81 6.03 -0.02
C ASN A 61 15.64 4.62 0.61
N ALA A 62 14.62 3.89 0.16
CA ALA A 62 14.33 2.53 0.61
C ALA A 62 15.34 1.53 0.03
N GLN A 63 15.88 0.64 0.86
CA GLN A 63 17.00 -0.25 0.52
C GLN A 63 16.78 -1.72 0.89
N ALA A 64 15.72 -2.07 1.62
CA ALA A 64 15.46 -3.45 1.99
C ALA A 64 15.06 -4.29 0.77
N ALA A 65 15.41 -5.57 0.80
CA ALA A 65 14.89 -6.55 -0.15
C ALA A 65 13.42 -6.86 0.14
N LEU A 66 12.68 -7.27 -0.88
CA LEU A 66 11.33 -7.80 -0.73
C LEU A 66 11.41 -9.14 0.01
N PRO A 67 10.67 -9.32 1.13
CA PRO A 67 10.72 -10.56 1.87
C PRO A 67 10.33 -11.77 1.01
N ALA A 68 11.10 -12.86 1.11
CA ALA A 68 10.90 -14.05 0.27
C ALA A 68 9.48 -14.65 0.39
N TRP A 69 8.83 -14.52 1.55
CA TRP A 69 7.47 -15.01 1.76
C TRP A 69 6.39 -14.23 0.99
N TYR A 70 6.71 -13.11 0.31
CA TYR A 70 5.81 -12.53 -0.71
C TYR A 70 5.54 -13.50 -1.86
N TRP A 71 6.45 -14.44 -2.12
CA TRP A 71 6.31 -15.47 -3.16
C TRP A 71 5.69 -16.77 -2.67
N THR A 72 5.54 -16.96 -1.35
CA THR A 72 5.04 -18.23 -0.77
C THR A 72 3.82 -18.08 0.12
N GLY A 73 3.53 -16.87 0.61
CA GLY A 73 2.50 -16.61 1.62
C GLY A 73 2.85 -17.13 3.03
N GLN A 74 4.08 -17.64 3.24
CA GLN A 74 4.50 -18.23 4.51
C GLN A 74 4.86 -17.17 5.55
N THR A 75 3.82 -16.60 6.17
CA THR A 75 3.95 -15.60 7.24
C THR A 75 2.92 -15.79 8.34
N ASP A 76 3.27 -15.44 9.58
CA ASP A 76 2.38 -15.47 10.74
C ASP A 76 1.38 -14.29 10.74
N MET A 77 1.59 -13.28 9.88
CA MET A 77 0.72 -12.12 9.76
C MET A 77 -0.53 -12.48 8.96
N ALA A 78 -1.62 -12.79 9.65
CA ALA A 78 -2.87 -13.29 9.05
C ALA A 78 -3.37 -12.48 7.83
N CYS A 79 -3.30 -11.14 7.88
CA CYS A 79 -3.71 -10.29 6.75
C CYS A 79 -2.83 -10.46 5.52
N LEU A 80 -1.51 -10.55 5.69
CA LEU A 80 -0.56 -10.77 4.59
C LEU A 80 -0.66 -12.19 4.05
N LYS A 81 -0.76 -13.18 4.94
CA LYS A 81 -0.98 -14.57 4.56
C LYS A 81 -2.19 -14.70 3.66
N ASP A 82 -3.34 -14.17 4.08
CA ASP A 82 -4.58 -14.22 3.31
C ASP A 82 -4.45 -13.50 1.95
N ALA A 83 -3.98 -12.25 1.95
CA ALA A 83 -3.85 -11.45 0.72
C ALA A 83 -2.86 -12.07 -0.28
N ILE A 84 -1.73 -12.63 0.20
CA ILE A 84 -0.72 -13.25 -0.66
C ILE A 84 -1.20 -14.61 -1.15
N THR A 85 -1.78 -15.46 -0.30
CA THR A 85 -2.34 -16.75 -0.73
C THR A 85 -3.40 -16.55 -1.81
N GLN A 86 -4.37 -15.65 -1.60
CA GLN A 86 -5.38 -15.31 -2.62
C GLN A 86 -4.72 -14.81 -3.92
N THR A 87 -3.69 -13.98 -3.81
CA THR A 87 -2.95 -13.47 -4.98
C THR A 87 -2.27 -14.61 -5.75
N LEU A 88 -1.61 -15.54 -5.07
CA LEU A 88 -0.91 -16.65 -5.71
C LEU A 88 -1.89 -17.68 -6.31
N GLU A 89 -3.05 -17.89 -5.70
CA GLU A 89 -4.07 -18.84 -6.19
C GLU A 89 -4.90 -18.30 -7.36
N HIS A 90 -5.16 -16.99 -7.40
CA HIS A 90 -6.11 -16.41 -8.35
C HIS A 90 -5.52 -15.33 -9.26
N GLY A 91 -4.28 -14.91 -9.00
CA GLY A 91 -3.67 -13.75 -9.66
C GLY A 91 -4.46 -12.47 -9.43
N TYR A 92 -5.20 -12.37 -8.31
CA TYR A 92 -6.10 -11.26 -8.01
C TYR A 92 -6.14 -10.92 -6.52
N ALA A 93 -6.04 -9.62 -6.24
CA ALA A 93 -6.42 -8.99 -4.99
C ALA A 93 -7.14 -7.69 -5.30
N HIS A 94 -8.12 -7.30 -4.48
CA HIS A 94 -8.81 -6.04 -4.69
C HIS A 94 -7.94 -4.85 -4.24
N HIS A 95 -8.29 -3.63 -4.68
CA HIS A 95 -7.44 -2.44 -4.51
C HIS A 95 -6.93 -2.23 -3.07
N ILE A 96 -7.80 -2.35 -2.05
CA ILE A 96 -7.38 -2.08 -0.67
C ILE A 96 -6.46 -3.17 -0.06
N GLN A 97 -6.49 -4.42 -0.55
CA GLN A 97 -5.50 -5.45 -0.20
C GLN A 97 -4.14 -5.06 -0.79
N ARG A 98 -4.12 -4.67 -2.07
CA ARG A 98 -2.89 -4.21 -2.74
C ARG A 98 -2.29 -3.01 -2.03
N LEU A 99 -3.08 -1.97 -1.77
CA LEU A 99 -2.56 -0.72 -1.19
C LEU A 99 -2.24 -0.86 0.30
N MET A 100 -3.19 -1.35 1.10
CA MET A 100 -3.15 -1.22 2.56
C MET A 100 -2.76 -2.52 3.31
N VAL A 101 -2.40 -3.59 2.59
CA VAL A 101 -1.86 -4.81 3.19
C VAL A 101 -0.47 -5.09 2.64
N THR A 102 -0.36 -5.54 1.39
CA THR A 102 0.94 -5.91 0.79
C THR A 102 1.80 -4.69 0.50
N GLY A 103 1.21 -3.62 -0.05
CA GLY A 103 1.92 -2.38 -0.39
C GLY A 103 2.33 -1.60 0.86
N LEU A 104 1.41 -1.47 1.82
CA LEU A 104 1.67 -0.86 3.11
C LEU A 104 2.83 -1.54 3.85
N TYR A 105 2.87 -2.87 3.88
CA TYR A 105 3.95 -3.57 4.58
C TYR A 105 5.31 -3.30 3.92
N ALA A 106 5.38 -3.37 2.60
CA ALA A 106 6.60 -3.09 1.85
C ALA A 106 7.10 -1.65 2.08
N LEU A 107 6.18 -0.68 2.06
CA LEU A 107 6.47 0.73 2.33
C LEU A 107 7.03 0.93 3.75
N LEU A 108 6.37 0.35 4.75
CA LEU A 108 6.77 0.50 6.15
C LEU A 108 8.12 -0.18 6.44
N LEU A 109 8.35 -1.34 5.84
CA LEU A 109 9.62 -2.07 5.97
C LEU A 109 10.77 -1.29 5.32
N GLY A 110 10.49 -0.53 4.25
CA GLY A 110 11.47 0.21 3.46
C GLY A 110 12.05 -0.63 2.32
N VAL A 111 11.20 -1.42 1.66
CA VAL A 111 11.57 -2.24 0.50
C VAL A 111 11.88 -1.36 -0.71
N LYS A 112 12.90 -1.71 -1.48
CA LYS A 112 13.22 -1.03 -2.76
C LYS A 112 11.98 -1.00 -3.66
N PRO A 113 11.51 0.18 -4.11
CA PRO A 113 10.29 0.29 -4.90
C PRO A 113 10.31 -0.57 -6.17
N GLN A 114 11.48 -0.77 -6.77
CA GLN A 114 11.69 -1.60 -7.95
C GLN A 114 11.41 -3.10 -7.68
N GLU A 115 11.74 -3.60 -6.49
CA GLU A 115 11.42 -4.98 -6.12
C GLU A 115 9.91 -5.16 -5.86
N VAL A 116 9.28 -4.13 -5.28
CA VAL A 116 7.83 -4.09 -5.11
C VAL A 116 7.15 -4.08 -6.49
N HIS A 117 7.59 -3.21 -7.40
CA HIS A 117 7.14 -3.14 -8.79
C HIS A 117 7.26 -4.48 -9.50
N ALA A 118 8.42 -5.13 -9.44
CA ALA A 118 8.64 -6.43 -10.07
C ALA A 118 7.65 -7.48 -9.55
N TRP A 119 7.35 -7.49 -8.25
CA TRP A 119 6.36 -8.41 -7.68
C TRP A 119 4.94 -8.11 -8.16
N TYR A 120 4.47 -6.86 -8.03
CA TYR A 120 3.11 -6.48 -8.47
C TYR A 120 2.88 -6.73 -9.96
N LEU A 121 3.89 -6.46 -10.81
CA LEU A 121 3.83 -6.73 -12.24
C LEU A 121 3.75 -8.23 -12.54
N SER A 122 4.36 -9.07 -11.69
CA SER A 122 4.43 -10.52 -11.91
C SER A 122 3.17 -11.26 -11.45
N VAL A 123 2.53 -10.84 -10.35
CA VAL A 123 1.54 -11.68 -9.65
C VAL A 123 0.08 -11.38 -9.99
N TYR A 124 -0.23 -10.24 -10.60
CA TYR A 124 -1.62 -9.86 -10.90
C TYR A 124 -1.96 -9.99 -12.39
N VAL A 125 -3.07 -10.66 -12.70
CA VAL A 125 -3.52 -10.90 -14.09
C VAL A 125 -3.90 -9.63 -14.84
N ASP A 126 -4.15 -8.53 -14.13
CA ASP A 126 -4.47 -7.23 -14.69
C ASP A 126 -3.27 -6.28 -14.79
N ALA A 127 -2.08 -6.73 -14.36
CA ALA A 127 -0.88 -5.92 -14.34
C ALA A 127 -0.29 -5.77 -15.74
N VAL A 128 -0.13 -4.50 -16.12
CA VAL A 128 0.61 -4.03 -17.28
C VAL A 128 1.36 -2.79 -16.82
N GLU A 129 2.61 -2.61 -17.23
CA GLU A 129 3.51 -1.62 -16.62
C GLU A 129 2.91 -0.21 -16.54
N TRP A 130 2.22 0.24 -17.60
CA TRP A 130 1.61 1.59 -17.62
C TRP A 130 0.56 1.82 -16.53
N VAL A 131 -0.10 0.77 -16.04
CA VAL A 131 -1.08 0.88 -14.95
C VAL A 131 -0.47 0.49 -13.61
N GLU A 132 0.45 -0.47 -13.60
CA GLU A 132 1.01 -1.02 -12.38
C GLU A 132 2.08 -0.08 -11.81
N LEU A 133 3.04 0.38 -12.62
CA LEU A 133 4.20 1.14 -12.15
C LEU A 133 3.82 2.43 -11.40
N PRO A 134 2.91 3.30 -11.89
CA PRO A 134 2.55 4.49 -11.13
C PRO A 134 1.75 4.17 -9.85
N ASN A 135 0.90 3.13 -9.88
CA ASN A 135 0.22 2.70 -8.67
C ASN A 135 1.21 2.16 -7.63
N THR A 136 2.24 1.44 -8.04
CA THR A 136 3.23 0.88 -7.13
C THR A 136 4.18 1.94 -6.61
N LEU A 137 4.93 2.62 -7.48
CA LEU A 137 5.93 3.61 -7.05
C LEU A 137 5.29 4.88 -6.48
N GLY A 138 4.25 5.41 -7.13
CA GLY A 138 3.60 6.65 -6.70
C GLY A 138 2.64 6.44 -5.53
N MET A 139 1.52 5.75 -5.78
CA MET A 139 0.48 5.59 -4.76
C MET A 139 0.92 4.69 -3.61
N GLY A 140 1.49 3.52 -3.91
CA GLY A 140 1.80 2.49 -2.93
C GLY A 140 3.05 2.80 -2.11
N GLN A 141 4.14 3.21 -2.76
CA GLN A 141 5.45 3.35 -2.14
C GLN A 141 5.89 4.80 -1.90
N TYR A 142 5.12 5.80 -2.37
CA TYR A 142 5.49 7.22 -2.27
C TYR A 142 6.91 7.53 -2.79
N ALA A 143 7.42 6.68 -3.69
CA ALA A 143 8.76 6.73 -4.23
C ALA A 143 8.93 7.94 -5.15
N ASP A 144 7.82 8.51 -5.64
CA ASP A 144 7.82 9.68 -6.51
C ASP A 144 7.86 11.05 -5.80
N GLY A 145 7.96 11.04 -4.46
CA GLY A 145 8.03 12.27 -3.66
C GLY A 145 6.71 13.04 -3.58
N GLY A 146 5.60 12.38 -3.92
CA GLY A 146 4.27 12.95 -3.83
C GLY A 146 3.73 13.57 -5.12
N LEU A 147 4.32 13.20 -6.25
CA LEU A 147 3.85 13.59 -7.57
C LEU A 147 2.44 13.03 -7.83
N MET A 148 2.23 11.74 -7.54
CA MET A 148 0.91 11.11 -7.70
C MET A 148 -0.01 11.33 -6.50
N ALA A 149 0.53 11.25 -5.29
CA ALA A 149 -0.25 11.28 -4.04
C ALA A 149 0.29 12.35 -3.09
N SER A 150 -0.58 13.14 -2.49
CA SER A 150 -0.17 14.23 -1.57
C SER A 150 0.47 13.78 -0.23
N LYS A 151 0.36 12.49 0.12
CA LYS A 151 0.93 11.91 1.36
C LYS A 151 1.17 10.41 1.17
N PRO A 152 2.13 9.81 1.89
CA PRO A 152 2.30 8.37 1.88
C PRO A 152 1.10 7.68 2.55
N TYR A 153 0.65 6.57 1.97
CA TYR A 153 -0.43 5.74 2.53
C TYR A 153 0.11 4.82 3.64
N VAL A 154 0.49 5.42 4.77
CA VAL A 154 0.96 4.69 5.95
C VAL A 154 -0.10 4.57 7.03
N ALA A 155 -0.17 3.40 7.66
CA ALA A 155 -1.07 3.13 8.77
C ALA A 155 -0.53 2.02 9.68
N SER A 156 -0.93 2.03 10.95
CA SER A 156 -0.62 0.95 11.91
C SER A 156 -1.58 -0.23 11.78
N GLY A 157 -1.34 -1.30 12.54
CA GLY A 157 -2.24 -2.45 12.63
C GLY A 157 -3.67 -2.09 13.06
N LYS A 158 -3.89 -0.94 13.72
CA LYS A 158 -5.24 -0.43 14.04
C LYS A 158 -6.08 -0.10 12.81
N TYR A 159 -5.47 0.23 11.68
CA TYR A 159 -6.20 0.39 10.43
C TYR A 159 -6.74 -0.96 9.95
N ILE A 160 -5.87 -1.98 9.87
CA ILE A 160 -6.24 -3.33 9.44
C ILE A 160 -7.32 -3.91 10.36
N GLN A 161 -7.19 -3.72 11.68
CA GLN A 161 -8.21 -4.14 12.65
C GLN A 161 -9.59 -3.52 12.41
N ARG A 162 -9.66 -2.25 11.97
CA ARG A 162 -10.94 -1.57 11.73
C ARG A 162 -11.57 -1.93 10.39
N MET A 163 -10.74 -2.23 9.39
CA MET A 163 -11.16 -2.43 8.00
C MET A 163 -11.25 -3.91 7.60
N SER A 164 -10.95 -4.83 8.51
CA SER A 164 -10.97 -6.28 8.24
C SER A 164 -11.23 -7.08 9.52
N ASN A 165 -11.46 -8.38 9.35
CA ASN A 165 -11.59 -9.36 10.42
C ASN A 165 -10.28 -10.13 10.72
N HIS A 166 -9.17 -9.86 10.03
CA HIS A 166 -7.92 -10.64 10.17
C HIS A 166 -7.31 -10.60 11.57
N CYS A 167 -7.47 -9.48 12.30
CA CYS A 167 -6.84 -9.32 13.61
C CYS A 167 -7.46 -10.20 14.70
N ALA A 168 -8.69 -10.69 14.53
CA ALA A 168 -9.39 -11.46 15.57
C ALA A 168 -8.72 -12.82 15.87
N GLY A 169 -8.15 -13.45 14.85
CA GLY A 169 -7.41 -14.73 14.97
C GLY A 169 -5.90 -14.59 14.77
N CYS A 170 -5.36 -13.37 14.73
CA CYS A 170 -3.95 -13.16 14.49
C CYS A 170 -3.13 -13.37 15.77
N LYS A 171 -1.95 -13.96 15.63
CA LYS A 171 -0.95 -14.09 16.72
C LYS A 171 -0.53 -12.73 17.31
N TYR A 172 -0.63 -11.66 16.51
CA TYR A 172 -0.20 -10.33 16.87
C TYR A 172 -1.36 -9.42 17.28
N ASP A 173 -1.10 -8.58 18.29
CA ASP A 173 -2.00 -7.54 18.77
C ASP A 173 -1.75 -6.22 17.99
N PRO A 174 -2.75 -5.71 17.24
CA PRO A 174 -2.61 -4.46 16.48
C PRO A 174 -2.41 -3.22 17.36
N ALA A 175 -2.67 -3.28 18.67
CA ALA A 175 -2.45 -2.18 19.60
C ALA A 175 -1.00 -2.07 20.11
N GLN A 176 -0.23 -3.15 20.03
CA GLN A 176 1.12 -3.21 20.58
C GLN A 176 2.15 -2.85 19.51
N SER A 177 3.05 -1.92 19.83
CA SER A 177 4.19 -1.51 19.00
C SER A 177 5.50 -2.21 19.38
N THR A 178 5.57 -2.81 20.57
CA THR A 178 6.75 -3.52 21.08
C THR A 178 6.35 -4.77 21.85
N GLY A 179 7.25 -5.74 21.95
CA GLY A 179 7.05 -7.01 22.65
C GLY A 179 6.68 -8.17 21.72
N PRO A 180 6.59 -9.40 22.27
CA PRO A 180 6.50 -10.63 21.47
C PRO A 180 5.20 -10.77 20.68
N ARG A 181 4.14 -10.08 21.09
CA ARG A 181 2.85 -10.04 20.38
C ARG A 181 2.62 -8.76 19.59
N ALA A 182 3.57 -7.83 19.53
CA ALA A 182 3.35 -6.60 18.79
C ALA A 182 3.15 -6.86 17.30
N CYS A 183 2.16 -6.19 16.72
CA CYS A 183 1.88 -6.26 15.30
C CYS A 183 3.01 -5.59 14.51
N PRO A 184 3.65 -6.30 13.56
CA PRO A 184 4.73 -5.72 12.76
C PRO A 184 4.32 -4.43 12.05
N PHE A 185 3.08 -4.31 11.57
CA PHE A 185 2.57 -3.05 11.00
C PHE A 185 2.60 -1.89 12.00
N THR A 186 2.26 -2.14 13.26
CA THR A 186 2.26 -1.10 14.31
C THR A 186 3.68 -0.71 14.70
N THR A 187 4.58 -1.68 14.85
CA THR A 187 6.00 -1.40 15.08
C THR A 187 6.60 -0.60 13.93
N LEU A 188 6.45 -1.08 12.70
CA LEU A 188 7.04 -0.47 11.51
C LEU A 188 6.40 0.87 11.15
N TYR A 189 5.12 1.10 11.49
CA TYR A 189 4.48 2.41 11.32
C TYR A 189 5.18 3.51 12.14
N TRP A 190 5.44 3.25 13.41
CA TRP A 190 6.13 4.23 14.25
C TRP A 190 7.57 4.42 13.82
N ASP A 191 8.26 3.33 13.49
CA ASP A 191 9.62 3.39 12.95
C ASP A 191 9.70 4.17 11.62
N PHE A 192 8.74 3.98 10.71
CA PHE A 192 8.64 4.76 9.47
C PHE A 192 8.52 6.27 9.77
N LEU A 193 7.64 6.65 10.70
CA LEU A 193 7.49 8.05 11.07
C LEU A 193 8.75 8.63 11.71
N MET A 194 9.47 7.85 12.54
CA MET A 194 10.74 8.28 13.13
C MET A 194 11.83 8.48 12.07
N ARG A 195 11.99 7.53 11.13
CA ARG A 195 13.04 7.60 10.11
C ARG A 195 12.84 8.73 9.09
N HIS A 196 11.59 9.14 8.87
CA HIS A 196 11.23 10.17 7.90
C HIS A 196 10.67 11.44 8.57
N GLU A 197 10.93 11.64 9.87
CA GLU A 197 10.33 12.73 10.66
C GLU A 197 10.61 14.11 10.04
N ASP A 198 11.84 14.35 9.58
CA ASP A 198 12.29 15.63 9.04
C ASP A 198 11.63 16.03 7.71
N ASP A 199 11.31 15.06 6.87
CA ASP A 199 10.60 15.30 5.61
C ASP A 199 9.09 15.39 5.85
N LEU A 200 8.55 14.47 6.66
CA LEU A 200 7.11 14.37 6.90
C LEU A 200 6.55 15.53 7.72
N LYS A 201 7.35 16.17 8.59
CA LYS A 201 6.93 17.37 9.33
C LYS A 201 6.62 18.55 8.41
N GLN A 202 7.20 18.58 7.20
CA GLN A 202 6.96 19.61 6.21
C GLN A 202 5.64 19.38 5.44
N ASN A 203 5.06 18.17 5.51
CA ASN A 203 3.81 17.84 4.84
C ASN A 203 2.60 18.14 5.75
N PRO A 204 1.73 19.13 5.42
CA PRO A 204 0.59 19.49 6.26
C PRO A 204 -0.39 18.34 6.49
N ARG A 205 -0.50 17.39 5.55
CA ARG A 205 -1.39 16.22 5.67
C ARG A 205 -0.86 15.14 6.61
N MET A 206 0.39 15.28 7.09
CA MET A 206 1.02 14.39 8.07
C MET A 206 1.10 15.00 9.48
N ALA A 207 0.63 16.25 9.66
CA ALA A 207 0.76 16.98 10.92
C ALA A 207 0.21 16.23 12.14
N MET A 208 -0.92 15.53 12.01
CA MET A 208 -1.51 14.77 13.12
C MET A 208 -0.66 13.54 13.50
N GLN A 209 -0.11 12.84 12.51
CA GLN A 209 0.75 11.67 12.70
C GLN A 209 2.06 12.09 13.38
N ILE A 210 2.66 13.20 12.94
CA ILE A 210 3.86 13.76 13.57
C ILE A 210 3.56 14.23 15.00
N LYS A 211 2.43 14.90 15.24
CA LYS A 211 2.02 15.27 16.60
C LYS A 211 1.87 14.06 17.51
N ASN A 212 1.36 12.94 17.00
CA ASN A 212 1.27 11.71 17.78
C ASN A 212 2.64 11.07 18.02
N LEU A 213 3.55 11.13 17.04
CA LEU A 213 4.93 10.67 17.19
C LEU A 213 5.64 11.43 18.33
N MET A 214 5.45 12.74 18.42
CA MET A 214 6.03 13.59 19.47
C MET A 214 5.56 13.25 20.90
N ARG A 215 4.53 12.40 21.05
CA ARG A 215 4.06 11.93 22.36
C ARG A 215 4.77 10.67 22.84
N LEU A 216 5.55 10.01 21.98
CA LEU A 216 6.36 8.86 22.38
C LEU A 216 7.58 9.33 23.16
N ASP A 217 7.82 8.73 24.31
CA ASP A 217 9.03 8.94 25.10
C ASP A 217 10.24 8.25 24.47
N GLU A 218 11.43 8.68 24.87
CA GLU A 218 12.70 8.13 24.37
C GLU A 218 12.84 6.61 24.58
N PRO A 219 12.48 6.03 25.75
CA PRO A 219 12.51 4.58 25.92
C PRO A 219 11.63 3.83 24.92
N MET A 220 10.41 4.32 24.66
CA MET A 220 9.51 3.70 23.68
C MET A 220 10.06 3.81 22.27
N ARG A 221 10.56 4.99 21.87
CA ARG A 221 11.19 5.20 20.55
C ARG A 221 12.34 4.21 20.33
N LYS A 222 13.22 4.05 21.32
CA LYS A 222 14.34 3.09 21.26
C LYS A 222 13.86 1.65 21.13
N ASN A 223 12.87 1.23 21.93
CA ASN A 223 12.34 -0.14 21.86
C ASN A 223 11.67 -0.44 20.52
N ILE A 224 10.93 0.53 19.95
CA ILE A 224 10.35 0.41 18.61
C ILE A 224 11.45 0.26 17.55
N ALA A 225 12.50 1.09 17.59
CA ALA A 225 13.60 1.04 16.63
C ALA A 225 14.37 -0.30 16.68
N VAL A 226 14.61 -0.83 17.88
CA VAL A 226 15.23 -2.17 18.06
C VAL A 226 14.36 -3.25 17.45
N GLN A 227 13.05 -3.22 17.72
CA GLN A 227 12.14 -4.24 17.21
C GLN A 227 11.91 -4.11 15.69
N ALA A 228 11.84 -2.91 15.14
CA ALA A 228 11.76 -2.67 13.71
C ALA A 228 13.00 -3.19 12.97
N THR A 229 14.19 -2.98 13.55
CA THR A 229 15.44 -3.55 13.04
C THR A 229 15.41 -5.08 13.05
N ALA A 230 14.91 -5.70 14.12
CA ALA A 230 14.73 -7.15 14.17
C ALA A 230 13.78 -7.65 13.07
N HIS A 231 12.69 -6.94 12.80
CA HIS A 231 11.79 -7.28 11.69
C HIS A 231 12.46 -7.19 10.33
N ARG A 232 13.33 -6.21 10.08
CA ARG A 232 14.09 -6.09 8.83
C ARG A 232 15.10 -7.22 8.65
N ASN A 233 15.86 -7.51 9.70
CA ASN A 233 16.89 -8.54 9.66
C ASN A 233 16.32 -9.95 9.51
N ALA A 234 15.09 -10.19 10.01
CA ALA A 234 14.40 -11.47 9.86
C ALA A 234 13.91 -11.75 8.42
N GLN A 235 14.05 -10.80 7.49
CA GLN A 235 13.68 -10.97 6.08
C GLN A 235 14.86 -11.33 5.18
N CYS A 236 16.09 -11.29 5.71
CA CYS A 236 17.33 -11.62 5.00
C CYS A 236 17.64 -13.12 5.04
#